data_AF-A0A2G9MJF2-F1
#
_entry.id   AF-A0A2G9MJF2-F1
#
_cell.length_a   1.000
_cell.length_b   1.000
_cell.length_c   1.000
_cell.angle_alpha   90.00
_cell.angle_beta   90.00
_cell.angle_gamma   90.00
#
_symmetry.space_group_name_H-M   'P 1'
#
loop_
_entity.id
_entity.type
_entity.pdbx_description
1 polymer ?
#
loop_
_entity_poly.entity_id
_entity_poly.type
_entity_poly.pdbx_seq_one_letter_code
_entity_poly.pdbx_strand_id
1 'polypeptide(L)'
;MDTLIKNIKEDQWHYFKVQAAKEKVTLGAMFNRVVDNYKKKEKETAKQWNIIFSRKPLLTNAEAKNMHDATKEFRKEYGFEG
;
A
#
# COMPACT_ATOMS: atom_id res chain seq x y z
N MET A 1 22.29 -12.67 -14.11
CA MET A 1 21.80 -11.74 -13.07
C MET A 1 21.86 -12.47 -11.74
N ASP A 2 22.92 -12.26 -10.96
CA ASP A 2 23.00 -12.82 -9.60
C ASP A 2 22.22 -11.92 -8.64
N THR A 3 20.93 -12.19 -8.50
CA THR A 3 20.11 -11.60 -7.44
C THR A 3 20.34 -12.39 -6.16
N LEU A 4 21.51 -12.18 -5.55
CA LEU A 4 21.80 -12.68 -4.21
C LEU A 4 21.00 -11.85 -3.20
N ILE A 5 20.05 -12.49 -2.53
CA ILE A 5 19.30 -11.87 -1.44
C ILE A 5 20.25 -11.74 -0.24
N LYS A 6 20.70 -10.52 0.03
CA LYS A 6 21.61 -10.19 1.14
C LYS A 6 20.83 -9.97 2.43
N ASN A 7 21.50 -10.13 3.58
CA ASN A 7 20.96 -9.84 4.92
C ASN A 7 19.81 -10.74 5.39
N ILE A 8 19.79 -12.01 4.98
CA ILE A 8 18.92 -13.03 5.58
C ILE A 8 19.76 -13.88 6.53
N LYS A 9 19.30 -14.02 7.78
CA LYS A 9 19.97 -14.85 8.79
C LYS A 9 19.81 -16.34 8.46
N GLU A 10 20.74 -17.17 8.94
CA GLU A 10 20.75 -18.62 8.69
C GLU A 10 19.44 -19.31 9.11
N ASP A 11 18.89 -18.94 10.26
CA ASP A 11 17.62 -19.44 10.81
C ASP A 11 16.43 -19.12 9.89
N GLN A 12 16.42 -17.92 9.30
CA GLN A 12 15.42 -17.51 8.33
C GLN A 12 15.55 -18.29 7.02
N TRP A 13 16.77 -18.54 6.54
CA TRP A 13 17.01 -19.40 5.38
C TRP A 13 16.51 -20.82 5.62
N HIS A 14 16.77 -21.37 6.80
CA HIS A 14 16.29 -22.70 7.19
C HIS A 14 14.76 -22.74 7.18
N TYR A 15 14.11 -21.74 7.79
CA TYR A 15 12.66 -21.60 7.77
C TYR A 15 12.10 -21.64 6.35
N PHE A 16 12.62 -20.82 5.43
CA PHE A 16 12.12 -20.79 4.05
C PHE A 16 12.32 -22.11 3.30
N LYS A 17 13.45 -22.79 3.52
CA LYS A 17 13.68 -24.12 2.92
C LYS A 17 12.66 -25.15 3.43
N VAL A 18 12.36 -25.14 4.72
CA VAL A 18 11.35 -26.03 5.32
C VAL A 18 9.96 -25.74 4.75
N GLN A 19 9.59 -24.46 4.58
CA GLN A 19 8.29 -24.10 4.01
C GLN A 19 8.18 -24.52 2.54
N ALA A 20 9.22 -24.27 1.73
CA ALA A 20 9.25 -24.71 0.34
C ALA A 20 9.10 -26.24 0.21
N ALA A 21 9.75 -27.00 1.11
CA ALA A 21 9.63 -28.44 1.17
C ALA A 21 8.20 -28.91 1.53
N LYS A 22 7.54 -28.26 2.50
CA LYS A 22 6.15 -28.55 2.87
C LYS A 22 5.18 -28.34 1.71
N GLU A 23 5.42 -27.29 0.93
CA GLU A 23 4.62 -26.94 -0.24
C GLU A 23 5.00 -27.73 -1.51
N LYS A 24 6.01 -28.61 -1.43
CA LYS A 24 6.56 -29.39 -2.57
C LYS A 24 6.96 -28.52 -3.76
N VAL A 25 7.56 -27.36 -3.48
CA VAL A 25 8.05 -26.42 -4.51
C VAL A 25 9.50 -26.07 -4.28
N THR A 26 10.18 -25.61 -5.34
CA THR A 26 11.53 -25.05 -5.18
C THR A 26 11.47 -23.73 -4.42
N LEU A 27 12.53 -23.43 -3.68
CA LEU A 27 12.65 -22.18 -2.91
C LEU A 27 12.48 -20.95 -3.80
N GLY A 28 13.04 -20.97 -5.02
CA GLY A 28 12.87 -19.90 -6.00
C GLY A 28 11.41 -19.73 -6.45
N ALA A 29 10.68 -20.83 -6.69
CA ALA A 29 9.26 -20.77 -7.03
C ALA A 29 8.41 -20.22 -5.87
N MET A 30 8.75 -20.59 -4.64
CA MET A 30 8.11 -20.04 -3.44
C MET A 30 8.31 -18.51 -3.34
N PHE A 31 9.54 -18.02 -3.50
CA PHE A 31 9.80 -16.58 -3.46
C PHE A 31 9.11 -15.82 -4.59
N ASN A 32 9.09 -16.36 -5.81
CA ASN A 32 8.36 -15.74 -6.92
C ASN A 32 6.88 -15.57 -6.58
N ARG A 33 6.23 -16.60 -6.01
CA ARG A 33 4.84 -16.51 -5.56
C ARG A 33 4.63 -15.43 -4.49
N VAL A 34 5.54 -15.32 -3.52
CA VAL A 34 5.48 -14.29 -2.47
C VAL A 34 5.55 -12.89 -3.09
N VAL A 35 6.50 -12.68 -4.01
CA VAL A 35 6.66 -11.40 -4.72
C VAL A 35 5.43 -11.08 -5.58
N ASP A 36 4.90 -12.06 -6.31
CA ASP A 36 3.72 -11.87 -7.15
C ASP A 36 2.48 -11.54 -6.32
N ASN A 37 2.30 -12.21 -5.18
CA ASN A 37 1.22 -11.91 -4.24
C ASN A 37 1.34 -10.51 -3.65
N TYR A 38 2.56 -10.07 -3.30
CA TYR A 38 2.80 -8.71 -2.83
C TYR A 38 2.44 -7.68 -3.91
N LYS A 39 2.96 -7.84 -5.13
CA LYS A 39 2.66 -6.95 -6.27
C LYS A 39 1.17 -6.93 -6.61
N LYS A 40 0.49 -8.06 -6.49
CA LYS A 40 -0.96 -8.14 -6.71
C LYS A 40 -1.72 -7.30 -5.68
N LYS A 41 -1.39 -7.46 -4.39
CA LYS A 41 -1.98 -6.65 -3.31
C LYS A 41 -1.70 -5.16 -3.50
N GLU A 42 -0.47 -4.79 -3.82
CA GLU A 42 -0.09 -3.40 -4.10
C GLU A 42 -0.92 -2.82 -5.25
N LYS A 43 -1.08 -3.57 -6.35
CA LYS A 43 -1.94 -3.16 -7.47
C LYS A 43 -3.41 -3.04 -7.08
N GLU A 44 -3.92 -3.92 -6.23
CA GLU A 44 -5.29 -3.85 -5.74
C GLU A 44 -5.51 -2.62 -4.85
N THR A 45 -4.57 -2.31 -3.95
CA THR A 45 -4.58 -1.09 -3.14
C THR A 45 -4.50 0.17 -4.01
N ALA A 46 -3.61 0.20 -5.00
CA ALA A 46 -3.52 1.31 -5.95
C ALA A 46 -4.82 1.48 -6.76
N LYS A 47 -5.47 0.38 -7.15
CA LYS A 47 -6.80 0.42 -7.81
C LYS A 47 -7.88 0.99 -6.88
N GLN A 48 -7.87 0.65 -5.59
CA GLN A 48 -8.84 1.19 -4.62
C GLN A 48 -8.67 2.70 -4.48
N TRP A 49 -7.44 3.20 -4.34
CA TRP A 49 -7.16 4.63 -4.32
C TRP A 49 -7.53 5.30 -5.63
N ASN A 50 -7.22 4.67 -6.77
CA ASN A 50 -7.64 5.18 -8.05
C ASN A 50 -9.17 5.27 -8.16
N ILE A 51 -9.95 4.33 -7.62
CA ILE A 51 -11.43 4.45 -7.60
C ILE A 51 -11.89 5.64 -6.75
N ILE A 52 -11.21 5.91 -5.64
CA ILE A 52 -11.50 7.08 -4.79
C ILE A 52 -11.18 8.37 -5.54
N PHE A 53 -10.02 8.45 -6.18
CA PHE A 53 -9.53 9.66 -6.85
C PHE A 53 -10.00 9.81 -8.31
N SER A 54 -10.51 8.76 -8.95
CA SER A 54 -11.05 8.81 -10.32
C SER A 54 -12.50 9.28 -10.37
N ARG A 55 -13.17 9.37 -9.21
CA ARG A 55 -14.46 10.07 -9.15
C ARG A 55 -14.21 11.52 -9.50
N LYS A 56 -14.99 12.06 -10.43
CA LYS A 56 -14.94 13.49 -10.77
C LYS A 56 -14.92 14.29 -9.47
N PRO A 57 -14.05 15.31 -9.36
CA PRO A 57 -14.02 16.14 -8.16
C PRO A 57 -15.44 16.59 -7.83
N LEU A 58 -15.90 16.24 -6.62
CA LEU A 58 -17.27 16.53 -6.16
C LEU A 58 -17.54 18.03 -6.10
N LEU A 59 -16.46 18.81 -6.02
CA LEU A 59 -16.45 20.26 -5.95
C LEU A 59 -15.53 20.79 -7.03
N THR A 60 -15.94 21.85 -7.69
CA THR A 60 -15.04 22.70 -8.45
C THR A 60 -13.99 23.31 -7.51
N ASN A 61 -12.86 23.77 -8.07
CA ASN A 61 -11.82 24.45 -7.28
C ASN A 61 -12.38 25.67 -6.51
N ALA A 62 -13.39 26.34 -7.07
CA ALA A 62 -14.06 27.47 -6.42
C ALA A 62 -14.88 27.02 -5.20
N GLU A 63 -15.68 25.95 -5.35
CA GLU A 63 -16.48 25.40 -4.25
C GLU A 63 -15.60 24.80 -3.15
N ALA A 64 -14.50 24.14 -3.50
CA ALA A 64 -13.53 23.63 -2.55
C ALA A 64 -12.88 24.75 -1.72
N LYS A 65 -12.55 25.88 -2.36
CA LYS A 65 -12.02 27.06 -1.67
C LYS A 65 -13.06 27.67 -0.73
N ASN A 66 -14.30 27.82 -1.18
CA ASN A 66 -15.37 28.37 -0.34
C ASN A 66 -15.65 27.47 0.88
N MET A 67 -15.67 26.15 0.71
CA MET A 67 -15.82 25.21 1.83
C MET A 67 -14.65 25.27 2.81
N HIS A 68 -13.42 25.38 2.30
CA HIS A 68 -12.24 25.54 3.15
C HIS A 68 -12.33 26.82 4.00
N ASP A 69 -12.68 27.95 3.38
CA ASP A 69 -12.76 29.23 4.05
C ASP A 69 -13.90 29.26 5.08
N ALA A 70 -15.08 28.71 4.75
CA ALA A 70 -16.19 28.56 5.68
C ALA A 70 -15.84 27.63 6.87
N THR A 71 -15.11 26.55 6.62
CA THR A 71 -14.66 25.64 7.70
C THR A 71 -13.65 26.32 8.61
N LYS A 72 -12.76 27.14 8.06
CA LYS A 72 -11.77 27.90 8.83
C LYS A 72 -12.44 28.95 9.71
N GLU A 73 -13.45 29.65 9.18
CA GLU A 73 -14.26 30.61 9.93
C GLU A 73 -15.04 29.93 11.06
N PHE A 74 -15.71 28.81 10.77
CA PHE A 74 -16.40 28.01 11.78
C PHE A 74 -15.45 27.53 12.89
N ARG A 75 -14.26 27.00 12.55
CA ARG A 75 -13.30 26.56 13.58
C ARG A 75 -12.86 27.71 14.48
N LYS A 76 -12.68 28.90 13.92
CA LYS A 76 -12.32 30.11 14.67
C LYS A 76 -13.47 30.55 15.59
N GLU A 77 -14.70 30.52 15.10
CA GLU A 77 -15.90 30.91 15.87
C GLU A 77 -16.13 29.99 17.08
N TYR A 78 -15.87 28.69 16.94
CA TYR A 78 -16.09 27.69 17.98
C TYR A 78 -14.82 27.28 18.74
N GLY A 79 -13.69 27.98 18.53
CA GLY A 79 -12.44 27.75 19.27
C GLY A 79 -11.77 26.40 19.01
N PHE A 80 -12.04 25.76 17.87
CA PHE A 80 -11.43 24.49 17.45
C PHE A 80 -10.08 24.68 16.74
N GLU A 81 -9.30 25.68 17.12
CA GLU A 81 -8.01 25.96 16.48
C GLU A 81 -6.99 24.84 16.78
N GLY A 82 -6.60 24.12 15.73
CA GLY A 82 -5.52 23.15 15.67
C GLY A 82 -4.88 23.19 14.29
#